data_AF-A0A349HD53-F1
#
_entry.id   AF-A0A349HD53-F1
#
_cell.length_a   1.000
_cell.length_b   1.000
_cell.length_c   1.000
_cell.angle_alpha   90.00
_cell.angle_beta   90.00
_cell.angle_gamma   90.00
#
_symmetry.space_group_name_H-M   'P 1'
#
loop_
_entity.id
_entity.type
_entity.pdbx_description
1 polymer ?
#
loop_
_entity_poly.entity_id
_entity_poly.type
_entity_poly.pdbx_seq_one_letter_code
_entity_poly.pdbx_strand_id
1 'polypeptide(L)' 'MMKTLTLTRPDDWHLHVRDGAAMQSVVPHSARQFARAIIMPNLRPPVTTTEQALAYRTRILAAVPAGLDFQPLMTLYLT' A
#
# COMPACT_ATOMS: atom_id res chain seq x y z
N MET A 1 9.62 -9.50 32.62
CA MET A 1 10.47 -8.55 31.85
C MET A 1 10.02 -8.59 30.40
N MET A 2 9.65 -7.45 29.80
CA MET A 2 9.35 -7.36 28.36
C MET A 2 10.66 -7.50 27.57
N LYS A 3 10.65 -8.34 26.53
CA LYS A 3 11.77 -8.41 25.57
C LYS A 3 11.46 -7.46 24.41
N THR A 4 12.42 -6.60 24.07
CA THR A 4 12.30 -5.61 22.99
C THR A 4 13.25 -5.96 21.86
N LEU A 5 12.79 -5.80 20.61
CA LEU A 5 13.62 -5.88 19.41
C LEU A 5 13.46 -4.57 18.63
N THR A 6 14.57 -3.91 18.33
CA THR A 6 14.61 -2.71 17.50
C THR A 6 15.08 -3.09 16.10
N LEU A 7 14.33 -2.68 15.09
CA LEU A 7 14.64 -2.91 13.68
C LEU A 7 14.56 -1.58 12.93
N THR A 8 15.35 -1.44 11.87
CA THR A 8 15.09 -0.42 10.83
C THR A 8 13.66 -0.62 10.31
N ARG A 9 12.94 0.48 10.07
CA ARG A 9 11.55 0.40 9.59
C ARG A 9 11.49 -0.46 8.32
N PRO A 10 10.70 -1.55 8.31
CA PRO A 10 10.69 -2.50 7.21
C PRO A 10 9.83 -2.02 6.03
N ASP A 11 9.86 -2.80 4.95
CA ASP A 11 8.98 -2.69 3.79
C ASP A 11 8.19 -3.98 3.59
N ASP A 12 7.01 -3.87 2.97
CA ASP A 12 6.15 -5.01 2.62
C ASP A 12 6.20 -5.28 1.11
N TRP A 13 6.88 -6.34 0.71
CA TRP A 13 7.11 -6.66 -0.71
C TRP A 13 5.93 -7.36 -1.39
N HIS A 14 4.79 -7.58 -0.71
CA HIS A 14 3.59 -8.16 -1.32
C HIS A 14 2.31 -7.75 -0.58
N LEU A 15 1.67 -6.66 -0.99
CA LEU A 15 0.49 -6.13 -0.30
C LEU A 15 -0.75 -5.98 -1.19
N HIS A 16 -1.91 -6.37 -0.65
CA HIS A 16 -3.23 -6.19 -1.25
C HIS A 16 -4.05 -5.22 -0.41
N VAL A 17 -4.24 -3.98 -0.90
CA VAL A 17 -5.07 -2.98 -0.18
C VAL A 17 -6.49 -2.85 -0.71
N ARG A 18 -6.84 -3.54 -1.81
CA ARG A 18 -8.17 -3.47 -2.47
C ARG A 18 -8.49 -2.03 -2.92
N ASP A 19 -9.75 -1.63 -2.93
CA ASP A 19 -10.17 -0.26 -3.28
C ASP A 19 -11.35 0.19 -2.40
N GLY A 20 -11.74 1.47 -2.51
CA GLY A 20 -12.88 2.03 -1.79
C GLY A 20 -12.76 1.89 -0.27
N ALA A 21 -13.87 1.53 0.39
CA ALA A 21 -13.93 1.42 1.85
C ALA A 21 -12.93 0.40 2.43
N ALA A 22 -12.65 -0.69 1.71
CA ALA A 22 -11.67 -1.68 2.15
C ALA A 22 -10.27 -1.06 2.21
N MET A 23 -9.86 -0.35 1.16
CA MET A 23 -8.57 0.36 1.12
C MET A 23 -8.45 1.41 2.23
N GLN A 24 -9.50 2.21 2.44
CA GLN A 24 -9.54 3.21 3.51
C GLN A 24 -9.37 2.58 4.90
N SER A 25 -9.90 1.37 5.10
CA SER A 25 -9.74 0.64 6.35
C SER A 25 -8.34 0.07 6.53
N VAL A 26 -7.66 -0.41 5.48
CA VAL A 26 -6.43 -1.20 5.63
C VAL A 26 -5.14 -0.42 5.43
N VAL A 27 -5.13 0.63 4.59
CA VAL A 27 -3.92 1.44 4.33
C VAL A 27 -3.32 2.04 5.61
N PRO A 28 -4.10 2.58 6.59
CA PRO A 28 -3.54 3.10 7.83
C PRO A 28 -2.74 2.07 8.63
N HIS A 29 -3.16 0.80 8.60
CA HIS A 29 -2.46 -0.28 9.31
C HIS A 29 -1.10 -0.57 8.70
N SER A 30 -1.02 -0.66 7.37
CA SER A 30 0.25 -0.86 6.66
C SER A 30 1.18 0.35 6.83
N ALA A 31 0.65 1.57 6.64
CA ALA A 31 1.43 2.80 6.77
C ALA A 31 2.04 2.98 8.16
N ARG A 32 1.37 2.50 9.22
CA ARG A 32 1.91 2.54 10.60
C ARG A 32 3.14 1.64 10.79
N GLN A 33 3.25 0.53 10.06
CA GLN A 33 4.28 -0.49 10.26
C GLN A 33 5.42 -0.38 9.24
N PHE A 34 5.08 -0.18 7.97
CA PHE A 34 6.01 -0.27 6.85
C PHE A 34 6.28 1.10 6.24
N ALA A 35 7.50 1.33 5.76
CA ALA A 35 7.86 2.54 5.04
C ALA A 35 7.34 2.49 3.59
N ARG A 36 7.50 1.35 2.92
CA ARG A 36 7.10 1.15 1.52
C ARG A 36 6.37 -0.17 1.35
N ALA A 37 5.57 -0.29 0.30
CA ALA A 37 4.99 -1.59 -0.06
C ALA A 37 4.83 -1.78 -1.57
N ILE A 38 5.07 -3.00 -2.06
CA ILE A 38 4.67 -3.40 -3.42
C ILE A 38 3.18 -3.68 -3.43
N ILE A 39 2.43 -2.86 -4.16
CA ILE A 39 0.98 -2.97 -4.28
C ILE A 39 0.62 -3.88 -5.45
N MET A 40 -0.14 -4.93 -5.15
CA MET A 40 -0.56 -5.91 -6.13
C MET A 40 -1.72 -5.40 -7.02
N PRO A 41 -1.76 -5.77 -8.32
CA PRO A 41 -2.59 -5.09 -9.32
C PRO A 41 -3.92 -5.81 -9.64
N ASN A 42 -4.25 -6.87 -8.90
CA ASN A 42 -5.40 -7.76 -9.14
C ASN A 42 -6.74 -7.20 -8.61
N LEU A 43 -7.02 -5.93 -8.90
CA LEU A 43 -8.36 -5.36 -8.74
C LEU A 43 -9.35 -5.98 -9.75
N ARG A 44 -10.61 -5.55 -9.70
CA ARG A 44 -11.66 -5.97 -10.64
C ARG A 44 -12.29 -4.72 -11.27
N PRO A 45 -11.93 -4.32 -12.50
CA PRO A 45 -10.93 -4.95 -13.40
C PRO A 45 -9.48 -4.80 -12.89
N PRO A 46 -8.53 -5.64 -13.37
CA PRO A 46 -7.13 -5.54 -12.99
C PRO A 46 -6.50 -4.24 -13.48
N VAL A 47 -5.46 -3.79 -12.78
CA VAL A 47 -4.65 -2.63 -13.16
C VAL A 47 -3.63 -3.05 -14.20
N THR A 48 -3.83 -2.68 -15.47
CA THR A 48 -3.01 -3.12 -16.61
C THR A 48 -2.28 -1.98 -17.32
N THR A 49 -2.61 -0.73 -17.01
CA THR A 49 -1.98 0.46 -17.61
C THR A 49 -1.33 1.36 -16.56
N THR A 50 -0.32 2.12 -16.97
CA THR A 50 0.33 3.12 -16.12
C THR A 50 -0.67 4.17 -15.61
N GLU A 51 -1.63 4.59 -16.43
CA GLU A 51 -2.66 5.55 -16.03
C GLU A 51 -3.52 5.02 -14.87
N GLN A 52 -3.98 3.77 -14.97
CA GLN A 52 -4.71 3.11 -13.87
C GLN A 52 -3.87 3.00 -12.60
N ALA A 53 -2.58 2.65 -12.74
CA ALA A 53 -1.67 2.55 -11.61
C ALA A 53 -1.44 3.89 -10.92
N LEU A 54 -1.30 4.98 -11.68
CA LEU A 54 -1.17 6.34 -11.15
C LEU A 54 -2.45 6.79 -10.44
N ALA A 55 -3.62 6.55 -11.03
CA ALA A 55 -4.90 6.86 -10.42
C ALA A 55 -5.11 6.06 -9.12
N TYR A 56 -4.76 4.78 -9.11
CA TYR A 56 -4.82 3.92 -7.92
C TYR A 56 -3.84 4.39 -6.84
N ARG A 57 -2.60 4.73 -7.21
CA ARG A 57 -1.61 5.31 -6.29
C ARG A 57 -2.13 6.56 -5.58
N THR A 58 -2.77 7.47 -6.32
CA THR A 58 -3.38 8.68 -5.73
C THR A 58 -4.45 8.33 -4.70
N ARG A 59 -5.31 7.35 -4.98
CA ARG A 59 -6.33 6.90 -4.01
C ARG A 59 -5.72 6.27 -2.77
N ILE A 60 -4.64 5.48 -2.92
CA ILE A 60 -3.93 4.90 -1.78
C ILE A 60 -3.31 6.00 -0.91
N LEU A 61 -2.62 6.96 -1.52
CA LEU A 61 -2.00 8.08 -0.80
C LEU A 61 -3.04 8.93 -0.07
N ALA A 62 -4.22 9.12 -0.64
CA ALA A 62 -5.33 9.81 0.02
C ALA A 62 -5.88 9.05 1.25
N ALA A 63 -5.64 7.75 1.36
CA ALA A 63 -6.00 6.92 2.51
C ALA A 63 -4.91 6.86 3.60
N VAL A 64 -3.74 7.48 3.39
CA VAL A 64 -2.66 7.53 4.37
C VAL A 64 -2.96 8.62 5.41
N PRO A 65 -2.99 8.30 6.72
CA PRO A 65 -3.16 9.30 7.77
C PRO A 65 -2.09 10.39 7.75
N ALA A 66 -2.46 11.62 8.11
CA ALA A 66 -1.53 12.72 8.24
C ALA A 66 -0.37 12.38 9.20
N GLY A 67 0.84 12.77 8.82
CA GLY A 67 2.07 12.51 9.60
C GLY A 67 2.69 11.13 9.37
N LEU A 68 2.06 10.24 8.61
CA LEU A 68 2.69 9.00 8.17
C LEU A 68 3.29 9.16 6.77
N ASP A 69 4.55 8.78 6.65
CA ASP A 69 5.22 8.64 5.36
C ASP A 69 5.12 7.18 4.93
N PHE A 70 4.39 6.94 3.84
CA PHE A 70 4.15 5.63 3.24
C PHE A 70 4.27 5.71 1.71
N GLN A 71 5.14 4.87 1.13
CA GLN A 71 5.40 4.85 -0.30
C GLN A 71 4.83 3.58 -0.96
N PRO A 72 3.64 3.66 -1.60
CA PRO A 72 3.16 2.57 -2.45
C PRO A 72 3.96 2.49 -3.75
N LEU A 73 4.54 1.32 -4.00
CA LEU A 73 5.26 0.94 -5.23
C LEU A 73 4.29 0.15 -6.10
N MET A 74 3.87 0.73 -7.22
CA MET A 74 2.81 0.16 -8.05
C MET A 74 3.33 -0.90 -9.01
N THR A 75 2.51 -1.91 -9.28
CA THR A 75 2.77 -2.95 -10.28
C THR A 75 1.66 -2.95 -11.34
N LEU A 76 1.90 -3.62 -12.46
CA LEU A 76 0.89 -3.87 -13.49
C LEU A 76 0.59 -5.36 -13.55
N TYR A 77 -0.68 -5.70 -13.76
CA TYR A 77 -1.11 -7.07 -13.99
C TYR A 77 -0.70 -7.49 -15.39
N LEU A 78 0.01 -8.61 -15.52
CA LEU A 78 0.37 -9.18 -16.81
C LEU A 78 -0.85 -9.90 -17.40
N THR A 79 -1.28 -9.45 -18.58
CA THR A 79 -2.44 -9.99 -19.32
C THR A 79 -2.05 -10.49 -20.68
#